data_AF-A0A959NEB0-F1
#
_entry.id   AF-A0A959NEB0-F1
#
_cell.length_a   1.000
_cell.length_b   1.000
_cell.length_c   1.000
_cell.angle_alpha   90.00
_cell.angle_beta   90.00
_cell.angle_gamma   90.00
#
_symmetry.space_group_name_H-M   'P 1'
#
loop_
_entity.id
_entity.type
_entity.pdbx_description
1 polymer ?
#
loop_
_entity_poly.entity_id
_entity_poly.type
_entity_poly.pdbx_seq_one_letter_code
_entity_poly.pdbx_strand_id
1 'polypeptide(L)'
;MDLAFNKNEDVMKQSLSDMQQKLDIIYKGGGTKAIAKQHQQEKLTPRERIDYLIDKNKPFIEIGAFTGYEMYAAQGGCSVGGTVASIG
;
A
#
# COMPACT_ATOMS: atom_id res chain seq x y z
N MET A 1 30.63 3.58 20.66
CA MET A 1 30.08 3.36 19.31
C MET A 1 30.13 1.86 19.06
N ASP A 2 28.99 1.20 19.03
CA ASP A 2 28.91 -0.24 18.75
C ASP A 2 28.73 -0.42 17.24
N LEU A 3 29.80 -0.89 16.57
CA LEU A 3 29.79 -1.07 15.12
C LEU A 3 28.77 -2.12 14.66
N ALA A 4 28.50 -3.14 15.48
CA ALA A 4 27.54 -4.18 15.13
C ALA A 4 26.12 -3.62 15.19
N PHE A 5 25.80 -2.87 16.25
CA PHE A 5 24.53 -2.16 16.36
C PHE A 5 24.30 -1.21 15.18
N ASN A 6 25.27 -0.35 14.87
CA ASN A 6 25.14 0.63 13.79
C ASN A 6 24.92 -0.02 12.41
N LYS A 7 25.59 -1.15 12.13
CA LYS A 7 25.38 -1.90 10.89
C LYS A 7 23.97 -2.48 10.81
N ASN A 8 23.48 -3.07 11.90
CA ASN A 8 22.13 -3.62 11.95
C ASN A 8 21.07 -2.52 11.79
N GLU A 9 21.28 -1.37 12.43
CA GLU A 9 20.39 -0.21 12.31
C GLU A 9 20.32 0.31 10.87
N ASP A 10 21.46 0.42 10.18
CA ASP A 10 21.53 0.88 8.79
C ASP A 10 20.78 -0.06 7.83
N VAL A 11 21.00 -1.38 7.94
CA VAL A 11 20.29 -2.38 7.13
C VAL A 11 18.79 -2.35 7.38
N MET A 12 18.36 -2.18 8.63
CA MET A 12 16.95 -2.06 8.97
C MET A 12 16.32 -0.80 8.36
N LYS A 13 17.00 0.35 8.44
CA LYS A 13 16.52 1.60 7.83
C LYS A 13 16.41 1.50 6.32
N GLN A 14 17.38 0.87 5.66
CA GLN A 14 17.33 0.62 4.22
C GLN A 14 16.14 -0.28 3.85
N SER A 15 15.94 -1.38 4.59
CA SER A 15 14.81 -2.29 4.36
C SER A 15 13.44 -1.61 4.54
N LEU A 16 13.32 -0.71 5.53
CA LEU A 16 12.11 0.10 5.73
C LEU A 16 11.87 1.07 4.58
N SER A 17 12.92 1.73 4.09
CA SER A 17 12.85 2.62 2.93
C SER A 17 12.37 1.86 1.69
N ASP A 18 12.96 0.69 1.42
CA ASP A 18 12.58 -0.14 0.27
C ASP A 18 11.13 -0.62 0.39
N MET A 19 10.70 -1.01 1.59
CA MET A 19 9.31 -1.38 1.85
C MET A 19 8.36 -0.22 1.55
N GLN A 20 8.68 0.99 2.01
CA GLN A 20 7.86 2.17 1.79
C GLN A 20 7.74 2.52 0.29
N GLN A 21 8.84 2.46 -0.44
CA GLN A 21 8.83 2.69 -1.89
C GLN A 21 7.93 1.70 -2.63
N LYS A 22 7.95 0.42 -2.24
CA LYS A 22 7.06 -0.59 -2.82
C LYS A 22 5.60 -0.35 -2.46
N LEU A 23 5.31 0.06 -1.21
CA LEU A 23 3.97 0.44 -0.80
C LEU A 23 3.43 1.62 -1.62
N ASP A 24 4.25 2.63 -1.93
CA ASP A 24 3.84 3.76 -2.77
C ASP A 24 3.42 3.33 -4.18
N ILE A 25 4.00 2.25 -4.70
CA ILE A 25 3.59 1.65 -5.98
C ILE A 25 2.27 0.89 -5.81
N ILE A 26 2.17 0.04 -4.77
CA ILE A 26 0.99 -0.76 -4.45
C ILE A 26 -0.25 0.12 -4.21
N TYR A 27 -0.07 1.26 -3.54
CA TYR A 27 -1.15 2.18 -3.21
C TYR A 27 -1.77 2.87 -4.43
N LYS A 28 -1.05 2.90 -5.56
CA LYS A 28 -1.60 3.31 -6.86
C LYS A 28 -2.59 2.29 -7.45
N GLY A 29 -2.70 1.09 -6.87
CA GLY A 29 -3.70 0.08 -7.24
C GLY A 29 -3.63 -0.30 -8.72
N GLY A 30 -4.74 -0.08 -9.44
CA GLY A 30 -4.84 -0.27 -10.90
C GLY A 30 -4.18 0.82 -11.75
N GLY A 31 -3.40 1.72 -11.12
CA GLY A 31 -2.70 2.82 -11.75
C GLY A 31 -3.51 4.11 -11.84
N THR A 32 -2.83 5.20 -12.18
CA THR A 32 -3.39 6.56 -12.24
C THR A 32 -4.57 6.67 -13.20
N LYS A 33 -4.56 5.92 -14.31
CA LYS A 33 -5.67 5.88 -15.28
C LYS A 33 -6.95 5.31 -14.67
N ALA A 34 -6.84 4.24 -13.88
CA ALA A 34 -8.00 3.61 -13.25
C ALA A 34 -8.58 4.49 -12.13
N ILE A 35 -7.70 5.14 -11.35
CA ILE A 35 -8.08 6.13 -10.33
C ILE A 35 -8.85 7.28 -10.98
N ALA A 36 -8.27 7.90 -12.01
CA ALA A 36 -8.91 9.00 -12.74
C ALA A 36 -10.26 8.59 -13.34
N LYS A 37 -10.38 7.36 -13.87
CA LYS A 37 -11.65 6.83 -14.38
C LYS A 37 -12.71 6.70 -13.29
N GLN A 38 -12.36 6.30 -12.06
CA GLN A 38 -13.32 6.27 -10.96
C GLN A 38 -13.77 7.67 -10.56
N HIS A 39 -12.82 8.60 -10.43
CA HIS A 39 -13.13 10.00 -10.10
C HIS A 39 -13.98 10.68 -11.17
N GLN A 40 -13.75 10.41 -12.45
CA GLN A 40 -14.60 10.88 -13.56
C GLN A 40 -16.04 10.36 -13.49
N GLN A 41 -16.25 9.22 -12.83
CA GLN A 41 -17.59 8.68 -12.56
C GLN A 41 -18.16 9.16 -11.22
N GLU A 42 -17.56 10.19 -10.60
CA GLU A 42 -17.93 10.70 -9.28
C GLU A 42 -17.84 9.64 -8.17
N LYS A 43 -16.96 8.64 -8.35
CA LYS A 43 -16.74 7.56 -7.38
C LYS A 43 -15.41 7.76 -6.66
N LEU A 44 -15.44 7.58 -5.35
CA LEU A 44 -14.25 7.43 -4.53
C LEU A 44 -13.57 6.09 -4.82
N THR A 45 -12.24 6.08 -4.74
CA THR A 45 -11.41 4.86 -4.73
C THR A 45 -11.67 4.03 -3.45
N PRO A 46 -11.30 2.74 -3.43
CA PRO A 46 -11.49 1.91 -2.23
C PRO A 46 -10.87 2.49 -0.96
N ARG A 47 -9.64 3.04 -1.03
CA ARG A 47 -8.97 3.65 0.13
C ARG A 47 -9.65 4.93 0.60
N GLU A 48 -10.08 5.78 -0.33
CA GLU A 48 -10.85 6.99 0.01
C GLU A 48 -12.20 6.64 0.67
N ARG A 49 -12.84 5.55 0.25
CA ARG A 49 -14.09 5.08 0.89
C ARG A 49 -13.84 4.61 2.32
N ILE A 50 -12.73 3.93 2.57
CA ILE A 50 -12.39 3.49 3.92
C ILE A 50 -12.03 4.69 4.79
N ASP A 51 -11.21 5.62 4.31
CA ASP A 51 -10.86 6.85 5.02
C ASP A 51 -12.10 7.70 5.37
N TYR A 52 -13.11 7.72 4.49
CA TYR A 52 -14.39 8.36 4.77
C TYR A 52 -15.23 7.62 5.83
N LEU A 53 -15.12 6.29 5.91
CA LEU A 53 -15.93 5.45 6.79
C LEU A 53 -15.39 5.42 8.23
N ILE A 54 -14.06 5.49 8.40
CA ILE A 54 -13.41 5.31 9.71
C ILE A 54 -13.59 6.52 10.64
N ASP A 55 -13.59 6.24 11.93
CA ASP A 55 -13.59 7.27 12.96
C ASP A 55 -12.27 8.03 12.98
N LYS A 56 -12.34 9.36 12.97
CA LYS A 56 -11.16 10.22 13.06
C LYS A 56 -10.38 9.94 14.34
N ASN A 57 -9.06 9.87 14.22
CA ASN A 57 -8.11 9.62 15.32
C ASN A 57 -8.24 8.23 15.97
N LYS A 58 -8.86 7.25 15.31
CA LYS A 58 -8.80 5.84 15.74
C LYS A 58 -7.68 5.10 15.03
N PRO A 59 -7.07 4.09 15.69
CA PRO A 59 -6.08 3.25 15.04
C PRO A 59 -6.74 2.46 13.91
N PHE A 60 -6.06 2.40 12.77
CA PHE A 60 -6.49 1.66 11.61
C PHE A 60 -5.30 0.92 11.00
N ILE A 61 -5.46 -0.36 10.70
CA ILE A 61 -4.38 -1.22 10.21
C ILE A 61 -4.84 -1.92 8.91
N GLU A 62 -4.16 -1.60 7.80
CA GLU A 62 -4.36 -2.30 6.52
C GLU A 62 -3.70 -3.68 6.55
N ILE A 63 -4.41 -4.70 6.05
CA ILE A 63 -3.95 -6.08 6.00
C ILE A 63 -3.78 -6.50 4.54
N GLY A 64 -2.63 -7.12 4.23
CA GLY A 64 -2.41 -7.73 2.93
C GLY A 64 -2.05 -6.74 1.82
N ALA A 65 -1.44 -5.59 2.14
CA ALA A 65 -0.98 -4.61 1.15
C ALA A 65 -0.13 -5.25 0.02
N PHE A 66 0.78 -6.16 0.39
CA PHE A 66 1.66 -6.87 -0.54
C PHE A 66 1.03 -8.10 -1.23
N THR A 67 -0.26 -8.37 -1.02
CA THR A 67 -0.93 -9.52 -1.66
C THR A 67 -0.84 -9.40 -3.17
N GLY A 68 -0.27 -10.40 -3.84
CA GLY A 68 -0.11 -10.41 -5.30
C GLY A 68 0.98 -9.47 -5.85
N TYR A 69 1.81 -8.85 -4.99
CA TYR A 69 2.94 -8.04 -5.43
C TYR A 69 3.94 -8.87 -6.24
N GLU A 70 4.35 -8.36 -7.41
CA GLU A 70 5.21 -9.06 -8.39
C GLU A 70 4.67 -10.41 -8.90
N MET A 71 3.40 -10.73 -8.64
CA MET A 71 2.74 -11.92 -9.15
C MET A 71 1.87 -11.59 -10.37
N TYR A 72 1.59 -12.61 -11.20
CA TYR A 72 0.65 -12.52 -12.33
C TYR A 72 1.01 -11.44 -13.39
N ALA A 73 2.30 -11.25 -13.65
CA ALA A 73 2.78 -10.28 -14.65
C ALA A 73 2.15 -10.50 -16.05
N ALA A 74 1.95 -11.77 -16.46
CA ALA A 74 1.32 -12.12 -17.73
C ALA A 74 -0.15 -11.68 -17.83
N GLN A 75 -0.82 -11.44 -16.71
CA GLN A 75 -2.21 -11.00 -16.62
C GLN A 75 -2.34 -9.49 -16.33
N GLY A 76 -1.22 -8.75 -16.30
CA GLY A 76 -1.19 -7.32 -15.99
C GLY A 76 -1.00 -6.99 -14.50
N GLY A 77 -0.68 -7.99 -13.66
CA GLY A 77 -0.44 -7.84 -12.23
C GLY A 77 -1.70 -7.87 -11.38
N CYS A 78 -1.54 -8.01 -10.06
CA CYS A 78 -2.64 -8.08 -9.11
C CYS A 78 -2.31 -7.31 -7.82
N SER A 79 -2.37 -5.98 -7.89
CA SER A 79 -2.10 -5.12 -6.73
C SER A 79 -3.10 -5.40 -5.60
N VAL A 80 -2.60 -5.69 -4.39
CA VAL A 80 -3.40 -5.97 -3.17
C VAL A 80 -4.40 -7.13 -3.34
N GLY A 81 -4.16 -8.05 -4.28
CA GLY A 81 -5.16 -9.09 -4.59
C GLY A 81 -6.50 -8.53 -5.10
N GLY A 82 -6.53 -7.28 -5.56
CA GLY A 82 -7.73 -6.58 -6.01
C GLY A 82 -8.66 -6.09 -4.89
N THR A 83 -8.31 -6.29 -3.61
CA THR A 83 -9.17 -5.94 -2.46
C THR A 83 -8.38 -5.24 -1.37
N VAL A 84 -8.92 -4.14 -0.81
CA VAL A 84 -8.33 -3.49 0.36
C VAL A 84 -9.10 -3.93 1.60
N ALA A 85 -8.40 -4.51 2.58
CA ALA A 85 -8.97 -4.98 3.84
C ALA A 85 -8.22 -4.38 5.03
N SER A 86 -8.93 -4.08 6.10
CA SER A 86 -8.35 -3.38 7.25
C SER A 86 -9.15 -3.59 8.52
N ILE A 87 -8.50 -3.37 9.66
CA ILE A 87 -9.12 -3.40 11.00
C ILE A 87 -9.09 -1.98 11.58
N GLY A 88 -10.24 -1.45 11.97
CA GLY A 88 -10.42 -0.14 12.59
C GLY A 88 -11.87 0.12 12.98
#